data_AF-A0A067CNI6-F1
#
_entry.id   AF-A0A067CNI6-F1
#
_cell.length_a   1.000
_cell.length_b   1.000
_cell.length_c   1.000
_cell.angle_alpha   90.00
_cell.angle_beta   90.00
_cell.angle_gamma   90.00
#
_symmetry.space_group_name_H-M   'P 1'
#
loop_
_entity.id
_entity.type
_entity.pdbx_description
1 polymer ?
#
loop_
_entity_poly.entity_id
_entity_poly.type
_entity_poly.pdbx_seq_one_letter_code
_entity_poly.pdbx_strand_id
1 'polypeptide(L)'
;MEPLMIELYERLQRTVTVMTMDHRGTGRSSRLECQAAQAMTRGSPRGSSIALSELPDCLRDINFVYGAGNAAGFSVTSAARDILTVVDSDQSKQEVYLYGVSYGTLWVERTIALQNAHLKTGTNIRGYVLDGVVPHSGPDRLFFHNWDRDMSNVGAQFLDLCHKDAYCRSKFTNQTLPATVQSLYARLATKNTLCASFVDATFGGVKGLKSLFGSLLMRSTLRLLIPIYVYRLDRCLPHDMEIVTRIEAFLTDYYYGVDDDDDNLDSEILYATVAYAEMWDKQASPTYDSIKEQFESGVMGLREYTQFPYYCIYTAATSRDCLPYTASLNVSWSYPLDRYDNQRLRIPTGASVLLLNGGMDPQTPLHAAQSQFKQFQGNQKKLITFPYAPHAISYVTWMYQRPSTCGAELILSYVRVSGMLHALDTSCTRDVRGFTFELTAASGQSLAGVNDLYDGIPTTISVPVNATKMEPVTPPSPTTMPSSTTAIDVGAAPVATSAAGGHFGDSMAGLFGCLFVIAAVVAVKLYRENKALRELHVELRDDADDAA
;
A
#
# COMPACT_ATOMS: atom_id res chain seq x y z
N MET A 1 3.94 8.29 7.04
CA MET A 1 5.02 8.36 8.06
C MET A 1 4.85 9.51 9.05
N GLU A 2 4.45 10.71 8.61
CA GLU A 2 4.40 11.90 9.48
C GLU A 2 3.64 11.78 10.81
N PRO A 3 2.47 11.09 10.90
CA PRO A 3 1.76 10.98 12.17
C PRO A 3 2.57 10.27 13.26
N LEU A 4 3.26 9.18 12.90
CA LEU A 4 4.17 8.48 13.80
C LEU A 4 5.32 9.40 14.23
N MET A 5 5.90 10.15 13.29
CA MET A 5 7.03 11.04 13.55
C MET A 5 6.68 12.16 14.52
N ILE A 6 5.51 12.78 14.34
CA ILE A 6 4.98 13.81 15.26
C ILE A 6 4.76 13.21 16.65
N GLU A 7 4.17 12.01 16.73
CA GLU A 7 3.98 11.31 17.99
C GLU A 7 5.33 11.05 18.68
N LEU A 8 6.31 10.52 17.95
CA LEU A 8 7.64 10.23 18.49
C LEU A 8 8.31 11.50 19.02
N TYR A 9 8.26 12.60 18.26
CA TYR A 9 8.83 13.89 18.65
C TYR A 9 8.22 14.42 19.96
N GLU A 10 6.90 14.47 20.05
CA GLU A 10 6.19 14.97 21.23
C GLU A 10 6.44 14.07 22.45
N ARG A 11 6.40 12.75 22.26
CA ARG A 11 6.54 11.79 23.37
C ARG A 11 7.98 11.58 23.82
N LEU A 12 8.95 11.94 22.98
CA LEU A 12 10.35 12.14 23.38
C LEU A 12 10.59 13.56 23.91
N GLN A 13 9.53 14.26 24.34
CA GLN A 13 9.60 15.57 25.00
C GLN A 13 10.35 16.61 24.17
N ARG A 14 10.34 16.47 22.83
CA ARG A 14 11.02 17.37 21.90
C ARG A 14 12.53 17.44 22.12
N THR A 15 13.12 16.44 22.78
CA THR A 15 14.57 16.36 23.03
C THR A 15 15.32 15.62 21.92
N VAL A 16 14.62 15.18 20.88
CA VAL A 16 15.19 14.54 19.69
C VAL A 16 14.83 15.34 18.44
N THR A 17 15.67 15.23 17.42
CA THR A 17 15.33 15.67 16.06
C THR A 17 14.73 14.48 15.32
N VAL A 18 13.51 14.64 14.78
CA VAL A 18 12.91 13.64 13.90
C VAL A 18 13.04 14.12 12.46
N MET A 19 13.69 13.32 11.62
CA MET A 19 13.94 13.64 10.21
C MET A 19 13.23 12.63 9.32
N THR A 20 12.56 13.13 8.29
CA THR A 20 12.08 12.36 7.14
C THR A 20 12.75 12.90 5.90
N MET A 21 12.87 12.07 4.86
CA MET A 21 13.44 12.50 3.59
C MET A 21 12.64 11.94 2.43
N ASP A 22 12.41 12.78 1.43
CA ASP A 22 12.09 12.32 0.09
C ASP A 22 13.40 11.83 -0.51
N HIS A 23 13.50 10.54 -0.85
CA HIS A 23 14.72 10.09 -1.53
C HIS A 23 14.70 10.50 -2.99
N ARG A 24 15.89 10.60 -3.58
CA ARG A 24 16.08 10.95 -5.00
C ARG A 24 15.06 10.27 -5.92
N GLY A 25 14.39 11.04 -6.75
CA GLY A 25 13.35 10.55 -7.66
C GLY A 25 11.93 10.54 -7.08
N THR A 26 11.72 10.90 -5.82
CA THR A 26 10.38 11.04 -5.20
C THR A 26 10.16 12.45 -4.65
N GLY A 27 8.89 12.80 -4.47
CA GLY A 27 8.47 14.02 -3.79
C GLY A 27 9.21 15.26 -4.27
N ARG A 28 9.81 15.98 -3.33
CA ARG A 28 10.54 17.22 -3.62
C ARG A 28 12.00 17.00 -4.00
N SER A 29 12.46 15.74 -4.00
CA SER A 29 13.83 15.35 -4.32
C SER A 29 13.97 14.96 -5.79
N SER A 30 13.62 15.90 -6.68
CA SER A 30 13.62 15.71 -8.14
C SER A 30 12.81 14.48 -8.56
N ARG A 31 11.49 14.53 -8.32
CA ARG A 31 10.56 13.46 -8.71
C ARG A 31 10.79 13.04 -10.16
N LEU A 32 10.84 11.74 -10.41
CA LEU A 32 10.92 11.24 -11.78
C LEU A 32 9.57 11.47 -12.47
N GLU A 33 9.60 12.23 -13.56
CA GLU A 33 8.43 12.64 -14.35
C GLU A 33 8.76 12.59 -15.84
N CYS A 34 7.74 12.40 -16.66
CA CYS A 34 7.83 12.28 -18.12
C CYS A 34 7.21 13.49 -18.83
N GLN A 35 7.72 14.68 -18.48
CA GLN A 35 7.17 15.97 -18.90
C GLN A 35 7.18 16.16 -20.42
N ALA A 36 8.26 15.86 -21.13
CA ALA A 36 8.32 16.01 -22.58
C ALA A 36 7.45 14.98 -23.31
N ALA A 37 7.31 13.78 -22.73
CA ALA A 37 6.40 12.75 -23.25
C ALA A 37 4.92 13.05 -22.95
N GLN A 38 4.62 14.06 -22.11
CA GLN A 38 3.26 14.39 -21.63
C GLN A 38 2.53 13.20 -20.98
N ALA A 39 3.29 12.20 -20.51
CA ALA A 39 2.76 11.09 -19.74
C ALA A 39 2.57 11.52 -18.27
N MET A 40 1.73 10.79 -17.53
CA MET A 40 1.39 11.12 -16.13
C MET A 40 0.71 12.49 -15.96
N THR A 41 0.04 12.98 -17.01
CA THR A 41 -0.74 14.23 -16.99
C THR A 41 -2.24 13.93 -16.98
N ARG A 42 -3.09 14.88 -16.56
CA ARG A 42 -4.56 14.72 -16.61
C ARG A 42 -5.09 14.36 -18.01
N GLY A 43 -4.38 14.74 -19.07
CA GLY A 43 -4.72 14.43 -20.46
C GLY A 43 -4.20 13.09 -20.96
N SER A 44 -3.41 12.37 -20.16
CA SER A 44 -2.87 11.07 -20.50
C SER A 44 -3.97 9.98 -20.47
N PRO A 45 -3.85 8.87 -21.21
CA PRO A 45 -4.80 7.76 -21.18
C PRO A 45 -5.05 7.15 -19.80
N ARG A 46 -4.13 7.34 -18.84
CA ARG A 46 -4.27 6.85 -17.45
C ARG A 46 -4.12 7.94 -16.39
N GLY A 47 -4.31 9.21 -16.77
CA GLY A 47 -4.15 10.36 -15.87
C GLY A 47 -2.74 10.45 -15.29
N SER A 48 -2.62 10.45 -13.97
CA SER A 48 -1.34 10.53 -13.27
C SER A 48 -0.52 9.22 -13.28
N SER A 49 -1.08 8.10 -13.76
CA SER A 49 -0.35 6.84 -13.98
C SER A 49 0.16 6.69 -15.41
N ILE A 50 1.15 5.83 -15.64
CA ILE A 50 1.72 5.58 -16.97
C ILE A 50 0.95 4.46 -17.70
N ALA A 51 0.42 4.75 -18.90
CA ALA A 51 -0.09 3.70 -19.77
C ALA A 51 1.05 2.91 -20.42
N LEU A 52 0.82 1.62 -20.68
CA LEU A 52 1.79 0.77 -21.38
C LEU A 52 2.19 1.35 -22.76
N SER A 53 1.27 2.03 -23.44
CA SER A 53 1.50 2.70 -24.73
C SER A 53 2.39 3.94 -24.62
N GLU A 54 2.41 4.62 -23.47
CA GLU A 54 3.18 5.85 -23.24
C GLU A 54 4.56 5.57 -22.68
N LEU A 55 4.72 4.40 -22.04
CA LEU A 55 5.94 4.03 -21.33
C LEU A 55 7.21 4.19 -22.19
N PRO A 56 7.28 3.74 -23.46
CA PRO A 56 8.51 3.90 -24.24
C PRO A 56 8.92 5.37 -24.47
N ASP A 57 7.95 6.26 -24.69
CA ASP A 57 8.22 7.70 -24.86
C ASP A 57 8.66 8.33 -23.53
N CYS A 58 7.98 7.94 -22.45
CA CYS A 58 8.31 8.34 -21.08
C CYS A 58 9.74 7.90 -20.69
N LEU A 59 10.14 6.66 -20.96
CA LEU A 59 11.51 6.21 -20.69
C LEU A 59 12.55 6.94 -21.57
N ARG A 60 12.19 7.36 -22.79
CA ARG A 60 13.10 8.18 -23.62
C ARG A 60 13.30 9.57 -23.03
N ASP A 61 12.24 10.15 -22.48
CA ASP A 61 12.30 11.44 -21.78
C ASP A 61 13.19 11.35 -20.53
N ILE A 62 12.97 10.34 -19.67
CA ILE A 62 13.82 10.10 -18.50
C ILE A 62 15.29 9.89 -18.90
N ASN A 63 15.55 9.12 -19.96
CA ASN A 63 16.91 8.93 -20.48
C ASN A 63 17.53 10.23 -21.03
N PHE A 64 16.72 11.13 -21.59
CA PHE A 64 17.17 12.44 -22.06
C PHE A 64 17.55 13.36 -20.89
N VAL A 65 16.71 13.41 -19.85
CA VAL A 65 16.92 14.28 -18.67
C VAL A 65 18.10 13.81 -17.81
N TYR A 66 18.16 12.50 -17.50
CA TYR A 66 19.11 11.96 -16.53
C TYR A 66 20.29 11.21 -17.16
N GLY A 67 20.26 10.99 -18.48
CA GLY A 67 21.27 10.27 -19.23
C GLY A 67 21.01 8.76 -19.27
N ALA A 68 21.15 8.18 -20.46
CA ALA A 68 21.02 6.74 -20.66
C ALA A 68 22.05 5.96 -19.83
N GLY A 69 21.58 4.95 -19.09
CA GLY A 69 22.41 4.13 -18.21
C GLY A 69 22.61 4.67 -16.79
N ASN A 70 22.04 5.83 -16.45
CA ASN A 70 22.19 6.43 -15.11
C ASN A 70 21.09 6.03 -14.12
N ALA A 71 20.25 5.05 -14.44
CA ALA A 71 19.21 4.55 -13.53
C ALA A 71 19.76 4.08 -12.17
N ALA A 72 21.02 3.61 -12.11
CA ALA A 72 21.69 3.24 -10.85
C ALA A 72 21.82 4.44 -9.88
N GLY A 73 21.78 5.65 -10.42
CA GLY A 73 21.68 6.89 -9.66
C GLY A 73 20.47 6.90 -8.73
N PHE A 74 19.42 6.14 -9.01
CA PHE A 74 18.17 6.03 -8.25
C PHE A 74 18.02 4.69 -7.48
N SER A 75 19.10 3.92 -7.36
CA SER A 75 19.09 2.62 -6.69
C SER A 75 18.91 2.68 -5.17
N VAL A 76 18.60 1.54 -4.56
CA VAL A 76 18.59 1.35 -3.11
C VAL A 76 19.94 1.71 -2.49
N THR A 77 21.05 1.35 -3.13
CA THR A 77 22.39 1.75 -2.67
C THR A 77 22.56 3.26 -2.69
N SER A 78 22.07 3.93 -3.73
CA SER A 78 22.12 5.39 -3.84
C SER A 78 21.29 6.08 -2.75
N ALA A 79 20.11 5.54 -2.42
CA ALA A 79 19.31 6.02 -1.28
C ALA A 79 20.00 5.79 0.07
N ALA A 80 20.62 4.62 0.28
CA ALA A 80 21.38 4.34 1.50
C ALA A 80 22.63 5.23 1.65
N ARG A 81 23.27 5.60 0.54
CA ARG A 81 24.37 6.59 0.55
C ARG A 81 23.89 7.98 0.94
N ASP A 82 22.68 8.39 0.54
CA ASP A 82 22.11 9.67 0.97
C ASP A 82 21.88 9.69 2.48
N ILE A 83 21.32 8.61 3.04
CA ILE A 83 21.17 8.47 4.50
C ILE A 83 22.52 8.65 5.19
N LEU A 84 23.55 7.92 4.77
CA LEU A 84 24.89 8.02 5.37
C LEU A 84 25.51 9.42 5.21
N THR A 85 25.27 10.08 4.08
CA THR A 85 25.74 11.44 3.84
C THR A 85 25.15 12.39 4.88
N VAL A 86 23.83 12.38 5.06
CA VAL A 86 23.15 13.22 6.07
C VAL A 86 23.62 12.88 7.49
N VAL A 87 23.81 11.59 7.80
CA VAL A 87 24.29 11.16 9.12
C VAL A 87 25.71 11.67 9.40
N ASP A 88 26.63 11.50 8.45
CA ASP A 88 28.04 11.85 8.61
C ASP A 88 28.29 13.35 8.49
N SER A 89 27.49 14.09 7.72
CA SER A 89 27.63 15.55 7.60
C SER A 89 26.89 16.29 8.71
N ASP A 90 25.57 16.06 8.82
CA ASP A 90 24.67 16.94 9.56
C ASP A 90 24.41 16.43 10.98
N GLN A 91 24.51 15.11 11.19
CA GLN A 91 24.20 14.46 12.47
C GLN A 91 25.42 13.86 13.16
N SER A 92 26.65 14.14 12.72
CA SER A 92 27.89 13.50 13.19
C SER A 92 28.14 13.55 14.71
N LYS A 93 27.53 14.52 15.41
CA LYS A 93 27.64 14.71 16.87
C LYS A 93 26.48 14.11 17.67
N GLN A 94 25.45 13.60 17.00
CA GLN A 94 24.23 13.05 17.60
C GLN A 94 24.28 11.53 17.63
N GLU A 95 23.57 10.92 18.58
CA GLU A 95 23.20 9.52 18.46
C GLU A 95 22.06 9.36 17.46
N VAL A 96 22.22 8.47 16.48
CA VAL A 96 21.26 8.30 15.39
C VAL A 96 20.56 6.94 15.47
N TYR A 97 19.25 6.95 15.22
CA TYR A 97 18.42 5.76 15.08
C TYR A 97 17.75 5.79 13.72
N LEU A 98 17.91 4.74 12.92
CA LEU A 98 17.27 4.63 11.62
C LEU A 98 16.01 3.79 11.74
N TYR A 99 14.89 4.30 11.25
CA TYR A 99 13.63 3.59 11.16
C TYR A 99 13.25 3.42 9.70
N GLY A 100 13.03 2.17 9.29
CA GLY A 100 12.52 1.82 7.97
C GLY A 100 11.22 1.03 8.12
N VAL A 101 10.28 1.30 7.23
CA VAL A 101 9.03 0.56 7.11
C VAL A 101 8.85 0.05 5.70
N SER A 102 8.42 -1.19 5.54
CA SER A 102 8.22 -1.80 4.21
C SER A 102 9.49 -1.73 3.36
N TYR A 103 9.41 -1.23 2.12
CA TYR A 103 10.56 -0.89 1.28
C TYR A 103 11.68 -0.11 2.01
N GLY A 104 11.34 0.75 2.97
CA GLY A 104 12.32 1.48 3.79
C GLY A 104 13.23 0.56 4.62
N THR A 105 12.80 -0.67 4.98
CA THR A 105 13.69 -1.61 5.67
C THR A 105 14.86 -2.01 4.77
N LEU A 106 14.63 -2.14 3.46
CA LEU A 106 15.68 -2.47 2.50
C LEU A 106 16.76 -1.37 2.45
N TRP A 107 16.40 -0.10 2.65
CA TRP A 107 17.38 1.00 2.72
C TRP A 107 18.19 0.98 3.99
N VAL A 108 17.53 0.75 5.13
CA VAL A 108 18.18 0.64 6.43
C VAL A 108 19.15 -0.54 6.42
N GLU A 109 18.74 -1.65 5.85
CA GLU A 109 19.57 -2.84 5.65
C GLU A 109 20.73 -2.58 4.67
N ARG A 110 20.49 -1.89 3.55
CA ARG A 110 21.55 -1.47 2.62
C ARG A 110 22.54 -0.48 3.25
N THR A 111 22.09 0.34 4.19
CA THR A 111 22.95 1.22 4.99
C THR A 111 23.92 0.40 5.83
N ILE A 112 23.44 -0.67 6.47
CA ILE A 112 24.31 -1.61 7.20
C ILE A 112 25.34 -2.26 6.26
N ALA A 113 24.94 -2.67 5.04
CA ALA A 113 25.86 -3.22 4.04
C ALA A 113 26.99 -2.23 3.69
N LEU A 114 26.65 -0.96 3.48
CA LEU A 114 27.63 0.10 3.22
C LEU A 114 28.57 0.32 4.41
N GLN A 115 28.06 0.32 5.64
CA GLN A 115 28.88 0.44 6.84
C GLN A 115 29.79 -0.78 7.06
N ASN A 116 29.35 -1.97 6.69
CA ASN A 116 30.18 -3.18 6.73
C ASN A 116 31.39 -3.09 5.78
N ALA A 117 31.21 -2.45 4.63
CA ALA A 117 32.29 -2.21 3.67
C ALA A 117 33.15 -0.98 4.01
N HIS A 118 32.58 0.03 4.69
CA HIS A 118 33.22 1.31 4.98
C HIS A 118 33.10 1.66 6.46
N LEU A 119 33.89 1.03 7.32
CA LEU A 119 33.74 1.08 8.79
C LEU A 119 33.81 2.47 9.45
N LYS A 120 34.13 3.53 8.69
CA LYS A 120 34.21 4.92 9.18
C LYS A 120 32.90 5.72 8.96
N THR A 121 31.95 5.20 8.20
CA THR A 121 30.67 5.88 7.91
C THR A 121 29.58 5.47 8.91
N GLY A 122 28.72 6.41 9.31
CA GLY A 122 27.59 6.19 10.20
C GLY A 122 27.97 5.64 11.58
N THR A 123 29.16 5.98 12.09
CA THR A 123 29.71 5.39 13.34
C THR A 123 28.93 5.80 14.61
N ASN A 124 28.11 6.84 14.50
CA ASN A 124 27.21 7.34 15.51
C ASN A 124 25.78 6.76 15.44
N ILE A 125 25.51 5.87 14.47
CA ILE A 125 24.24 5.13 14.44
C ILE A 125 24.26 4.07 15.55
N ARG A 126 23.26 4.11 16.44
CA ARG A 126 23.12 3.24 17.62
C ARG A 126 22.02 2.20 17.47
N GLY A 127 21.08 2.41 16.56
CA GLY A 127 19.98 1.46 16.37
C GLY A 127 19.35 1.50 15.00
N TYR A 128 18.85 0.35 14.57
CA TYR A 128 18.12 0.15 13.33
C TYR A 128 16.78 -0.50 13.65
N VAL A 129 15.68 0.11 13.23
CA VAL A 129 14.34 -0.46 13.36
C VAL A 129 13.82 -0.82 11.98
N LEU A 130 13.42 -2.09 11.82
CA LEU A 130 12.86 -2.64 10.59
C LEU A 130 11.41 -3.05 10.85
N ASP A 131 10.44 -2.33 10.29
CA ASP A 131 9.01 -2.54 10.50
C ASP A 131 8.32 -3.05 9.22
N GLY A 132 7.84 -4.30 9.23
CA GLY A 132 7.35 -4.96 8.01
C GLY A 132 8.51 -5.26 7.07
N VAL A 133 9.31 -6.26 7.40
CA VAL A 133 10.67 -6.48 6.90
C VAL A 133 10.69 -7.01 5.46
N VAL A 134 11.30 -6.25 4.55
CA VAL A 134 11.77 -6.73 3.24
C VAL A 134 13.21 -7.22 3.38
N PRO A 135 13.48 -8.54 3.27
CA PRO A 135 14.82 -9.07 3.45
C PRO A 135 15.81 -8.55 2.43
N HIS A 136 16.92 -8.00 2.91
CA HIS A 136 18.06 -7.65 2.07
C HIS A 136 18.81 -8.86 1.53
N SER A 137 18.85 -9.97 2.28
CA SER A 137 19.71 -11.12 1.96
C SER A 137 19.11 -12.46 2.35
N GLY A 138 19.63 -13.53 1.74
CA GLY A 138 19.30 -14.90 2.10
C GLY A 138 18.32 -15.56 1.13
N PRO A 139 17.84 -16.77 1.48
CA PRO A 139 17.04 -17.58 0.56
C PRO A 139 15.58 -17.12 0.42
N ASP A 140 15.03 -16.44 1.44
CA ASP A 140 13.63 -16.02 1.48
C ASP A 140 13.46 -14.55 1.04
N ARG A 141 14.12 -14.16 -0.05
CA ARG A 141 13.93 -12.83 -0.64
C ARG A 141 12.51 -12.67 -1.15
N LEU A 142 11.97 -11.47 -0.97
CA LEU A 142 10.67 -11.10 -1.51
C LEU A 142 10.85 -10.52 -2.91
N PHE A 143 10.11 -11.10 -3.87
CA PHE A 143 10.09 -10.65 -5.24
C PHE A 143 8.65 -10.31 -5.65
N PHE A 144 8.46 -9.21 -6.37
CA PHE A 144 7.14 -8.74 -6.77
C PHE A 144 6.36 -9.79 -7.55
N HIS A 145 6.99 -10.51 -8.47
CA HIS A 145 6.30 -11.58 -9.21
C HIS A 145 5.77 -12.76 -8.37
N ASN A 146 6.06 -12.80 -7.06
CA ASN A 146 5.50 -13.76 -6.10
C ASN A 146 4.43 -13.13 -5.19
N TRP A 147 4.11 -11.84 -5.37
CA TRP A 147 3.21 -11.08 -4.50
C TRP A 147 1.85 -11.74 -4.35
N ASP A 148 1.24 -12.17 -5.46
CA ASP A 148 -0.06 -12.85 -5.44
C ASP A 148 -0.02 -14.18 -4.68
N ARG A 149 1.06 -14.96 -4.84
CA ARG A 149 1.26 -16.21 -4.09
C ARG A 149 1.39 -15.92 -2.59
N ASP A 150 2.24 -14.97 -2.23
CA ASP A 150 2.55 -14.65 -0.84
C ASP A 150 1.32 -14.05 -0.13
N MET A 151 0.60 -13.15 -0.81
CA MET A 151 -0.69 -12.62 -0.36
C MET A 151 -1.74 -13.73 -0.22
N SER A 152 -1.87 -14.62 -1.20
CA SER A 152 -2.81 -15.74 -1.15
C SER A 152 -2.51 -16.69 0.03
N ASN A 153 -1.23 -16.94 0.34
CA ASN A 153 -0.84 -17.76 1.48
C ASN A 153 -1.26 -17.12 2.82
N VAL A 154 -1.14 -15.81 2.96
CA VAL A 154 -1.63 -15.08 4.15
C VAL A 154 -3.16 -15.00 4.15
N GLY A 155 -3.78 -14.80 2.99
CA GLY A 155 -5.23 -14.81 2.82
C GLY A 155 -5.85 -16.14 3.26
N ALA A 156 -5.25 -17.27 2.88
CA ALA A 156 -5.70 -18.59 3.31
C ALA A 156 -5.60 -18.75 4.84
N GLN A 157 -4.52 -18.27 5.47
CA GLN A 157 -4.38 -18.26 6.92
C GLN A 157 -5.44 -17.37 7.60
N PHE A 158 -5.73 -16.20 7.04
CA PHE A 158 -6.78 -15.32 7.54
C PHE A 158 -8.17 -15.98 7.47
N LEU A 159 -8.49 -16.63 6.36
CA LEU A 159 -9.76 -17.35 6.21
C LEU A 159 -9.87 -18.51 7.20
N ASP A 160 -8.76 -19.21 7.52
CA ASP A 160 -8.71 -20.27 8.53
C ASP A 160 -8.95 -19.76 9.96
N LEU A 161 -8.59 -18.50 10.27
CA LEU A 161 -8.87 -17.91 11.58
C LEU A 161 -10.37 -17.91 11.91
N CYS A 162 -11.23 -17.80 10.91
CA CYS A 162 -12.68 -17.84 11.09
C CYS A 162 -13.14 -19.14 11.76
N HIS A 163 -12.45 -20.26 11.51
CA HIS A 163 -12.80 -21.54 12.14
C HIS A 163 -12.48 -21.57 13.64
N LYS A 164 -11.46 -20.82 14.06
CA LYS A 164 -10.99 -20.70 15.45
C LYS A 164 -11.77 -19.65 16.24
N ASP A 165 -12.41 -18.71 15.54
CA ASP A 165 -13.24 -17.66 16.11
C ASP A 165 -14.71 -18.10 16.23
N ALA A 166 -15.30 -18.01 17.43
CA ALA A 166 -16.64 -18.52 17.68
C ALA A 166 -17.72 -17.73 16.92
N TYR A 167 -17.57 -16.41 16.83
CA TYR A 167 -18.50 -15.53 16.14
C TYR A 167 -18.48 -15.80 14.63
N CYS A 168 -17.31 -15.76 14.00
CA CYS A 168 -17.17 -16.01 12.57
C CYS A 168 -17.63 -17.42 12.20
N ARG A 169 -17.21 -18.44 12.96
CA ARG A 169 -17.65 -19.82 12.73
C ARG A 169 -19.17 -19.96 12.76
N SER A 170 -19.86 -19.22 13.64
CA SER A 170 -21.32 -19.26 13.72
C SER A 170 -22.03 -18.76 12.45
N LYS A 171 -21.37 -17.87 11.68
CA LYS A 171 -21.89 -17.37 10.40
C LYS A 171 -21.71 -18.38 9.25
N PHE A 172 -20.86 -19.39 9.41
CA PHE A 172 -20.56 -20.39 8.37
C PHE A 172 -20.82 -21.81 8.88
N THR A 173 -22.09 -22.17 9.10
CA THR A 173 -22.48 -23.46 9.71
C THR A 173 -22.39 -24.65 8.76
N ASN A 174 -22.63 -24.43 7.46
CA ASN A 174 -22.71 -25.51 6.47
C ASN A 174 -21.33 -25.91 5.91
N GLN A 175 -20.40 -24.95 5.84
CA GLN A 175 -19.05 -25.12 5.32
C GLN A 175 -18.11 -24.14 6.02
N THR A 176 -16.81 -24.44 6.07
CA THR A 176 -15.81 -23.48 6.55
C THR A 176 -15.70 -22.29 5.58
N LEU A 177 -15.36 -21.09 6.08
CA LEU A 177 -15.16 -19.90 5.24
C LEU A 177 -14.25 -20.14 4.01
N PRO A 178 -13.07 -20.82 4.11
CA PRO A 178 -12.27 -21.15 2.92
C PRO A 178 -13.02 -21.96 1.84
N ALA A 179 -13.81 -22.95 2.26
CA ALA A 179 -14.62 -23.77 1.34
C ALA A 179 -15.77 -22.97 0.72
N THR A 180 -16.39 -22.07 1.49
CA THR A 180 -17.40 -21.14 1.00
C THR A 180 -16.82 -20.19 -0.07
N VAL A 181 -15.61 -19.65 0.14
CA VAL A 181 -14.92 -18.81 -0.86
C VAL A 181 -14.71 -19.57 -2.17
N GLN A 182 -14.19 -20.80 -2.11
CA GLN A 182 -13.98 -21.62 -3.31
C GLN A 182 -15.29 -21.91 -4.05
N SER A 183 -16.33 -22.30 -3.32
CA SER A 183 -17.67 -22.57 -3.87
C SER A 183 -18.29 -21.31 -4.49
N LEU A 184 -18.13 -20.16 -3.83
CA LEU A 184 -18.59 -18.87 -4.32
C LEU A 184 -17.91 -18.53 -5.66
N TYR A 185 -16.58 -18.63 -5.75
CA TYR A 185 -15.86 -18.37 -7.01
C TYR A 185 -16.30 -19.29 -8.14
N ALA A 186 -16.47 -20.59 -7.87
CA ALA A 186 -16.95 -21.53 -8.87
C ALA A 186 -18.35 -21.15 -9.39
N ARG A 187 -19.29 -20.78 -8.50
CA ARG A 187 -20.65 -20.37 -8.91
C ARG A 187 -20.65 -19.04 -9.66
N LEU A 188 -19.92 -18.04 -9.20
CA LEU A 188 -19.80 -16.74 -9.89
C LEU A 188 -19.20 -16.90 -11.29
N ALA A 189 -18.24 -17.82 -11.48
CA ALA A 189 -17.64 -18.09 -12.78
C ALA A 189 -18.63 -18.69 -13.81
N THR A 190 -19.73 -19.31 -13.36
CA THR A 190 -20.77 -19.83 -14.29
C THR A 190 -21.61 -18.73 -14.95
N LYS A 191 -21.59 -17.49 -14.41
CA LYS A 191 -22.36 -16.34 -14.91
C LYS A 191 -23.88 -16.54 -14.97
N ASN A 192 -24.43 -17.45 -14.16
CA ASN A 192 -25.83 -17.87 -14.22
C ASN A 192 -26.69 -17.40 -13.02
N THR A 193 -26.17 -16.53 -12.15
CA THR A 193 -26.92 -16.01 -10.98
C THR A 193 -26.95 -14.49 -10.99
N LEU A 194 -27.93 -13.90 -10.28
CA LEU A 194 -28.00 -12.44 -10.10
C LEU A 194 -26.71 -11.88 -9.50
N CYS A 195 -26.12 -12.56 -8.51
CA CYS A 195 -24.84 -12.15 -7.94
C CYS A 195 -23.67 -12.31 -8.90
N ALA A 196 -23.71 -13.27 -9.83
CA ALA A 196 -22.68 -13.38 -10.85
C ALA A 196 -22.70 -12.16 -11.78
N SER A 197 -23.89 -11.74 -12.23
CA SER A 197 -24.05 -10.51 -13.02
C SER A 197 -23.67 -9.26 -12.23
N PHE A 198 -24.06 -9.17 -10.95
CA PHE A 198 -23.69 -8.07 -10.06
C PHE A 198 -22.17 -8.00 -9.86
N VAL A 199 -21.51 -9.12 -9.53
CA VAL A 199 -20.06 -9.15 -9.33
C VAL A 199 -19.30 -8.85 -10.62
N ASP A 200 -19.79 -9.31 -11.78
CA ASP A 200 -19.24 -8.93 -13.08
C ASP A 200 -19.33 -7.42 -13.30
N ALA A 201 -20.48 -6.80 -13.03
CA ALA A 201 -20.69 -5.37 -13.23
C ALA A 201 -19.94 -4.49 -12.22
N THR A 202 -19.93 -4.87 -10.94
CA THR A 202 -19.37 -4.06 -9.84
C THR A 202 -17.87 -4.24 -9.71
N PHE A 203 -17.36 -5.46 -9.87
CA PHE A 203 -15.95 -5.78 -9.59
C PHE A 203 -15.15 -6.15 -10.84
N GLY A 204 -15.79 -6.44 -11.98
CA GLY A 204 -15.13 -7.07 -13.12
C GLY A 204 -14.95 -8.58 -12.92
N GLY A 205 -15.89 -9.21 -12.23
CA GLY A 205 -16.00 -10.65 -12.08
C GLY A 205 -15.16 -11.23 -10.93
N VAL A 206 -14.95 -12.54 -10.95
CA VAL A 206 -14.20 -13.27 -9.89
C VAL A 206 -12.80 -12.69 -9.70
N LYS A 207 -12.10 -12.33 -10.79
CA LYS A 207 -10.79 -11.71 -10.71
C LYS A 207 -10.85 -10.36 -9.99
N GLY A 208 -11.96 -9.63 -10.15
CA GLY A 208 -12.23 -8.37 -9.46
C GLY A 208 -12.38 -8.54 -7.98
N LEU A 209 -13.23 -9.49 -7.61
CA LEU A 209 -13.52 -9.84 -6.22
C LEU A 209 -12.26 -10.34 -5.48
N LYS A 210 -11.40 -11.13 -6.15
CA LYS A 210 -10.09 -11.52 -5.60
C LYS A 210 -9.19 -10.32 -5.32
N SER A 211 -9.19 -9.32 -6.21
CA SER A 211 -8.44 -8.07 -6.03
C SER A 211 -8.98 -7.18 -4.92
N LEU A 212 -10.30 -7.12 -4.77
CA LEU A 212 -10.92 -6.49 -3.62
C LEU A 212 -10.47 -7.18 -2.32
N PHE A 213 -10.57 -8.50 -2.23
CA PHE A 213 -10.16 -9.24 -1.02
C PHE A 213 -8.67 -9.06 -0.69
N GLY A 214 -7.80 -9.07 -1.71
CA GLY A 214 -6.38 -8.78 -1.52
C GLY A 214 -6.16 -7.37 -0.94
N SER A 215 -6.88 -6.38 -1.46
CA SER A 215 -6.80 -5.00 -0.99
C SER A 215 -7.30 -4.83 0.45
N LEU A 216 -8.42 -5.47 0.78
CA LEU A 216 -8.98 -5.49 2.13
C LEU A 216 -8.02 -6.17 3.12
N LEU A 217 -7.40 -7.29 2.73
CA LEU A 217 -6.48 -8.07 3.57
C LEU A 217 -5.30 -7.24 4.11
N MET A 218 -4.81 -6.28 3.31
CA MET A 218 -3.71 -5.39 3.70
C MET A 218 -4.06 -4.42 4.84
N ARG A 219 -5.35 -4.25 5.17
CA ARG A 219 -5.84 -3.26 6.14
C ARG A 219 -6.37 -3.95 7.39
N SER A 220 -6.02 -3.41 8.56
CA SER A 220 -6.35 -4.01 9.87
C SER A 220 -7.85 -4.23 10.08
N THR A 221 -8.66 -3.21 9.77
CA THR A 221 -10.11 -3.23 9.96
C THR A 221 -10.84 -3.73 8.71
N LEU A 222 -10.44 -3.29 7.50
CA LEU A 222 -11.22 -3.59 6.28
C LEU A 222 -11.18 -5.07 5.89
N ARG A 223 -10.15 -5.83 6.27
CA ARG A 223 -10.11 -7.29 6.08
C ARG A 223 -11.26 -8.03 6.76
N LEU A 224 -11.87 -7.45 7.80
CA LEU A 224 -13.05 -8.01 8.46
C LEU A 224 -14.29 -8.02 7.55
N LEU A 225 -14.29 -7.22 6.49
CA LEU A 225 -15.35 -7.22 5.49
C LEU A 225 -15.28 -8.46 4.59
N ILE A 226 -14.11 -9.09 4.40
CA ILE A 226 -13.96 -10.27 3.53
C ILE A 226 -15.01 -11.36 3.82
N PRO A 227 -15.15 -11.88 5.07
CA PRO A 227 -16.20 -12.85 5.36
C PRO A 227 -17.62 -12.30 5.17
N ILE A 228 -17.86 -11.00 5.34
CA ILE A 228 -19.17 -10.37 5.09
C ILE A 228 -19.51 -10.41 3.60
N TYR A 229 -18.59 -10.00 2.72
CA TYR A 229 -18.77 -10.13 1.27
C TYR A 229 -19.03 -11.58 0.89
N VAL A 230 -18.24 -12.52 1.41
CA VAL A 230 -18.42 -13.96 1.12
C VAL A 230 -19.79 -14.43 1.56
N TYR A 231 -20.22 -14.10 2.77
CA TYR A 231 -21.52 -14.50 3.32
C TYR A 231 -22.69 -13.95 2.48
N ARG A 232 -22.65 -12.65 2.16
CA ARG A 232 -23.70 -11.96 1.39
C ARG A 232 -23.78 -12.47 -0.05
N LEU A 233 -22.64 -12.62 -0.71
CA LEU A 233 -22.60 -13.07 -2.10
C LEU A 233 -22.88 -14.58 -2.24
N ASP A 234 -22.60 -15.39 -1.20
CA ASP A 234 -22.95 -16.81 -1.17
C ASP A 234 -24.47 -17.01 -1.02
N ARG A 235 -25.11 -16.24 -0.14
CA ARG A 235 -26.58 -16.26 0.07
C ARG A 235 -27.36 -15.67 -1.11
N CYS A 236 -26.83 -14.62 -1.71
CA CYS A 236 -27.28 -14.05 -2.98
C CYS A 236 -28.77 -13.62 -3.05
N LEU A 237 -29.25 -12.88 -2.05
CA LEU A 237 -30.57 -12.24 -2.08
C LEU A 237 -30.47 -10.77 -2.55
N PRO A 238 -31.56 -10.14 -3.00
CA PRO A 238 -31.55 -8.73 -3.44
C PRO A 238 -30.95 -7.76 -2.42
N HIS A 239 -31.31 -7.92 -1.14
CA HIS A 239 -30.77 -7.10 -0.05
C HIS A 239 -29.28 -7.35 0.22
N ASP A 240 -28.72 -8.50 -0.20
CA ASP A 240 -27.30 -8.79 -0.02
C ASP A 240 -26.46 -7.96 -1.00
N MET A 241 -26.92 -7.83 -2.25
CA MET A 241 -26.31 -6.95 -3.23
C MET A 241 -26.44 -5.47 -2.81
N GLU A 242 -27.58 -5.07 -2.25
CA GLU A 242 -27.76 -3.71 -1.73
C GLU A 242 -26.78 -3.38 -0.61
N ILE A 243 -26.60 -4.28 0.37
CA ILE A 243 -25.59 -4.12 1.43
C ILE A 243 -24.20 -3.97 0.84
N VAL A 244 -23.82 -4.84 -0.10
CA VAL A 244 -22.51 -4.75 -0.77
C VAL A 244 -22.36 -3.42 -1.50
N THR A 245 -23.38 -2.95 -2.22
CA THR A 245 -23.35 -1.64 -2.90
C THR A 245 -23.16 -0.48 -1.91
N ARG A 246 -23.82 -0.51 -0.75
CA ARG A 246 -23.65 0.54 0.26
C ARG A 246 -22.25 0.54 0.87
N ILE A 247 -21.71 -0.65 1.15
CA ILE A 247 -20.31 -0.78 1.61
C ILE A 247 -19.37 -0.21 0.55
N GLU A 248 -19.54 -0.57 -0.73
CA GLU A 248 -18.71 -0.03 -1.82
C GLU A 248 -18.82 1.49 -1.93
N ALA A 249 -20.03 2.05 -1.86
CA ALA A 249 -20.22 3.51 -1.88
C ALA A 249 -19.50 4.21 -0.72
N PHE A 250 -19.61 3.65 0.49
CA PHE A 250 -18.87 4.15 1.65
C PHE A 250 -17.35 4.06 1.44
N LEU A 251 -16.86 2.94 0.93
CA LEU A 251 -15.44 2.77 0.63
C LEU A 251 -14.98 3.75 -0.46
N THR A 252 -15.79 4.01 -1.48
CA THR A 252 -15.48 5.00 -2.51
C THR A 252 -15.40 6.41 -1.95
N ASP A 253 -16.43 6.87 -1.24
CA ASP A 253 -16.48 8.24 -0.72
C ASP A 253 -15.40 8.50 0.33
N TYR A 254 -15.14 7.50 1.18
CA TYR A 254 -14.30 7.68 2.35
C TYR A 254 -12.86 7.21 2.13
N TYR A 255 -12.66 6.09 1.45
CA TYR A 255 -11.34 5.46 1.28
C TYR A 255 -10.74 5.66 -0.10
N TYR A 256 -11.52 5.76 -1.18
CA TYR A 256 -11.03 5.93 -2.56
C TYR A 256 -11.29 7.33 -3.16
N GLY A 257 -11.80 8.28 -2.38
CA GLY A 257 -12.21 9.62 -2.84
C GLY A 257 -11.17 10.38 -3.68
N VAL A 258 -11.69 11.15 -4.63
CA VAL A 258 -11.06 11.82 -5.79
C VAL A 258 -9.72 12.51 -5.47
N ASP A 259 -8.68 12.10 -6.18
CA ASP A 259 -7.37 12.76 -6.19
C ASP A 259 -7.47 14.20 -6.68
N ASP A 260 -6.80 15.12 -5.99
CA ASP A 260 -6.35 16.36 -6.62
C ASP A 260 -5.01 16.05 -7.30
N ASP A 261 -5.06 15.78 -8.61
CA ASP A 261 -3.90 15.36 -9.42
C ASP A 261 -2.71 16.32 -9.33
N ASP A 262 -2.90 17.55 -8.85
CA ASP A 262 -1.87 18.59 -8.79
C ASP A 262 -0.86 18.41 -7.63
N ASP A 263 -1.16 17.57 -6.63
CA ASP A 263 -0.33 17.38 -5.42
C ASP A 263 0.27 15.97 -5.27
N ASN A 264 0.17 15.11 -6.29
CA ASN A 264 0.72 13.75 -6.20
C ASN A 264 2.26 13.77 -6.21
N LEU A 265 2.87 13.47 -5.06
CA LEU A 265 4.33 13.43 -4.85
C LEU A 265 4.92 12.02 -5.00
N ASP A 266 4.10 11.00 -5.28
CA ASP A 266 4.55 9.63 -5.54
C ASP A 266 5.28 9.54 -6.90
N SER A 267 6.20 8.58 -7.00
CA SER A 267 6.92 8.31 -8.25
C SER A 267 6.76 6.86 -8.67
N GLU A 268 5.81 6.63 -9.60
CA GLU A 268 5.62 5.33 -10.27
C GLU A 268 6.89 4.88 -11.00
N ILE A 269 7.60 5.82 -11.64
CA ILE A 269 8.84 5.54 -12.38
C ILE A 269 9.90 5.02 -11.43
N LEU A 270 10.09 5.67 -10.28
CA LEU A 270 11.08 5.23 -9.31
C LEU A 270 10.70 3.88 -8.68
N TYR A 271 9.42 3.70 -8.35
CA TYR A 271 8.90 2.42 -7.88
C TYR A 271 9.26 1.30 -8.86
N ALA A 272 8.91 1.45 -10.14
CA ALA A 272 9.20 0.46 -11.18
C ALA A 272 10.71 0.23 -11.36
N THR A 273 11.50 1.32 -11.38
CA THR A 273 12.97 1.25 -11.50
C THR A 273 13.57 0.35 -10.43
N VAL A 274 13.15 0.53 -9.17
CA VAL A 274 13.67 -0.24 -8.03
C VAL A 274 13.06 -1.64 -7.99
N ALA A 275 11.74 -1.76 -8.13
CA ALA A 275 11.01 -3.02 -8.06
C ALA A 275 11.56 -4.04 -9.07
N TYR A 276 11.73 -3.63 -10.32
CA TYR A 276 12.22 -4.51 -11.38
C TYR A 276 13.72 -4.77 -11.32
N ALA A 277 14.50 -3.87 -10.70
CA ALA A 277 15.93 -4.05 -10.54
C ALA A 277 16.28 -4.99 -9.36
N GLU A 278 15.68 -4.75 -8.18
CA GLU A 278 16.05 -5.32 -6.87
C GLU A 278 15.09 -6.40 -6.38
N MET A 279 13.84 -6.35 -6.82
CA MET A 279 12.75 -7.19 -6.32
C MET A 279 12.09 -7.99 -7.45
N TRP A 280 12.87 -8.29 -8.49
CA TRP A 280 12.52 -9.26 -9.52
C TRP A 280 13.64 -10.30 -9.65
N ASP A 281 13.29 -11.57 -9.65
CA ASP A 281 14.27 -12.64 -9.75
C ASP A 281 14.76 -12.72 -11.19
N LYS A 282 16.01 -12.34 -11.42
CA LYS A 282 16.65 -12.38 -12.74
C LYS A 282 17.27 -13.75 -13.05
N GLN A 283 17.52 -14.58 -12.02
CA GLN A 283 18.10 -15.91 -12.16
C GLN A 283 17.02 -16.94 -12.52
N ALA A 284 15.85 -16.82 -11.91
CA ALA A 284 14.67 -17.62 -12.18
C ALA A 284 13.48 -16.74 -12.59
N SER A 285 13.67 -15.91 -13.63
CA SER A 285 12.61 -15.02 -14.09
C SER A 285 11.34 -15.79 -14.47
N PRO A 286 10.18 -15.42 -13.91
CA PRO A 286 8.92 -16.08 -14.19
C PRO A 286 8.44 -15.78 -15.62
N THR A 287 7.48 -16.57 -16.09
CA THR A 287 6.68 -16.28 -17.30
C THR A 287 5.43 -15.50 -16.94
N TYR A 288 4.86 -14.76 -17.90
CA TYR A 288 3.56 -14.10 -17.71
C TYR A 288 2.49 -15.09 -17.20
N ASP A 289 2.41 -16.26 -17.85
CA ASP A 289 1.44 -17.30 -17.51
C ASP A 289 1.67 -17.86 -16.11
N SER A 290 2.92 -17.97 -15.65
CA SER A 290 3.21 -18.47 -14.29
C SER A 290 2.73 -17.49 -13.21
N ILE A 291 2.91 -16.17 -13.39
CA ILE A 291 2.41 -15.17 -12.43
C ILE A 291 0.88 -15.13 -12.47
N LYS A 292 0.30 -15.23 -13.67
CA LYS A 292 -1.15 -15.26 -13.85
C LYS A 292 -1.77 -16.50 -13.18
N GLU A 293 -1.15 -17.66 -13.31
CA GLU A 293 -1.60 -18.90 -12.65
C GLU A 293 -1.53 -18.78 -11.12
N GLN A 294 -0.50 -18.13 -10.56
CA GLN A 294 -0.44 -17.86 -9.12
C GLN A 294 -1.66 -17.07 -8.64
N PHE A 295 -2.07 -16.03 -9.39
CA PHE A 295 -3.28 -15.26 -9.09
C PHE A 295 -4.58 -16.07 -9.29
N GLU A 296 -4.67 -16.80 -10.39
CA GLU A 296 -5.89 -17.54 -10.77
C GLU A 296 -6.15 -18.72 -9.83
N SER A 297 -5.11 -19.39 -9.35
CA SER A 297 -5.21 -20.47 -8.35
C SER A 297 -5.31 -19.98 -6.90
N GLY A 298 -4.78 -18.78 -6.60
CA GLY A 298 -4.78 -18.20 -5.26
C GLY A 298 -6.17 -17.78 -4.75
N VAL A 299 -6.33 -17.65 -3.43
CA VAL A 299 -7.61 -17.24 -2.81
C VAL A 299 -7.88 -15.74 -2.95
N MET A 300 -6.84 -14.91 -3.02
CA MET A 300 -6.90 -13.47 -3.25
C MET A 300 -5.52 -12.95 -3.67
N GLY A 301 -5.46 -11.81 -4.35
CA GLY A 301 -4.24 -11.25 -4.93
C GLY A 301 -4.53 -9.92 -5.64
N LEU A 302 -3.52 -9.23 -6.15
CA LEU A 302 -3.62 -7.93 -6.81
C LEU A 302 -3.39 -7.96 -8.33
N ARG A 303 -3.32 -9.16 -8.95
CA ARG A 303 -3.10 -9.35 -10.41
C ARG A 303 -1.73 -8.86 -10.85
N GLU A 304 -0.71 -9.30 -10.15
CA GLU A 304 0.68 -8.90 -10.35
C GLU A 304 1.18 -9.19 -11.78
N TYR A 305 0.57 -10.16 -12.47
CA TYR A 305 0.87 -10.44 -13.89
C TYR A 305 0.67 -9.23 -14.82
N THR A 306 -0.10 -8.21 -14.39
CA THR A 306 -0.26 -6.94 -15.13
C THR A 306 1.00 -6.08 -15.15
N GLN A 307 1.93 -6.29 -14.22
CA GLN A 307 3.24 -5.61 -14.17
C GLN A 307 4.26 -6.21 -15.15
N PHE A 308 4.03 -7.44 -15.63
CA PHE A 308 4.99 -8.16 -16.48
C PHE A 308 5.38 -7.40 -17.77
N PRO A 309 4.47 -6.77 -18.52
CA PRO A 309 4.84 -5.96 -19.69
C PRO A 309 5.73 -4.77 -19.33
N TYR A 310 5.44 -4.09 -18.21
CA TYR A 310 6.23 -2.96 -17.71
C TYR A 310 7.63 -3.44 -17.33
N TYR A 311 7.76 -4.53 -16.58
CA TYR A 311 9.04 -5.18 -16.29
C TYR A 311 9.86 -5.39 -17.57
N CYS A 312 9.27 -6.02 -18.59
CA CYS A 312 9.97 -6.32 -19.84
C CYS A 312 10.53 -5.04 -20.51
N ILE A 313 9.75 -3.96 -20.57
CA ILE A 313 10.15 -2.68 -21.19
C ILE A 313 11.20 -1.96 -20.35
N TYR A 314 11.01 -1.84 -19.03
CA TYR A 314 11.97 -1.19 -18.13
C TYR A 314 13.34 -1.86 -18.18
N THR A 315 13.40 -3.20 -18.23
CA THR A 315 14.67 -3.95 -18.19
C THR A 315 15.21 -4.34 -19.55
N ALA A 316 14.49 -4.05 -20.65
CA ALA A 316 14.77 -4.60 -21.99
C ALA A 316 15.05 -6.12 -21.98
N ALA A 317 14.25 -6.87 -21.21
CA ALA A 317 14.44 -8.31 -21.09
C ALA A 317 14.21 -9.01 -22.46
N THR A 318 15.08 -9.97 -22.77
CA THR A 318 15.10 -10.70 -24.06
C THR A 318 14.52 -12.12 -23.96
N SER A 319 13.90 -12.46 -22.83
CA SER A 319 13.18 -13.72 -22.68
C SER A 319 12.05 -13.79 -23.72
N ARG A 320 11.69 -15.02 -24.12
CA ARG A 320 10.66 -15.27 -25.15
C ARG A 320 9.36 -14.50 -24.90
N ASP A 321 8.92 -14.44 -23.64
CA ASP A 321 7.67 -13.79 -23.24
C ASP A 321 7.78 -12.26 -23.18
N CYS A 322 9.00 -11.72 -23.10
CA CYS A 322 9.24 -10.28 -23.15
C CYS A 322 9.40 -9.74 -24.57
N LEU A 323 9.79 -10.59 -25.55
CA LEU A 323 9.98 -10.18 -26.95
C LEU A 323 8.79 -9.41 -27.56
N PRO A 324 7.52 -9.77 -27.30
CA PRO A 324 6.38 -9.01 -27.82
C PRO A 324 6.36 -7.53 -27.37
N TYR A 325 6.99 -7.22 -26.23
CA TYR A 325 7.04 -5.87 -25.66
C TYR A 325 8.33 -5.14 -25.99
N THR A 326 9.42 -5.85 -26.27
CA THR A 326 10.77 -5.26 -26.40
C THR A 326 11.32 -5.26 -27.83
N ALA A 327 10.85 -6.14 -28.73
CA ALA A 327 11.50 -6.37 -30.02
C ALA A 327 11.58 -5.13 -30.94
N SER A 328 10.65 -4.19 -30.82
CA SER A 328 10.62 -2.94 -31.59
C SER A 328 11.14 -1.73 -30.80
N LEU A 329 11.59 -1.92 -29.56
CA LEU A 329 12.01 -0.84 -28.67
C LEU A 329 13.53 -0.79 -28.54
N ASN A 330 14.07 0.42 -28.56
CA ASN A 330 15.48 0.70 -28.23
C ASN A 330 15.58 1.65 -27.03
N VAL A 331 14.79 1.37 -25.99
CA VAL A 331 14.75 2.15 -24.76
C VAL A 331 14.55 1.22 -23.58
N SER A 332 15.22 1.54 -22.47
CA SER A 332 15.03 0.90 -21.17
C SER A 332 15.42 1.88 -20.07
N TRP A 333 15.02 1.58 -18.84
CA TRP A 333 15.40 2.35 -17.66
C TRP A 333 15.50 1.40 -16.46
N SER A 334 16.64 0.76 -16.31
CA SER A 334 16.92 -0.15 -15.19
C SER A 334 18.41 -0.15 -14.90
N TYR A 335 18.78 -0.77 -13.79
CA TYR A 335 20.17 -0.84 -13.36
C TYR A 335 20.57 -2.25 -12.92
N PRO A 336 21.86 -2.63 -13.10
CA PRO A 336 22.38 -3.87 -12.56
C PRO A 336 22.53 -3.78 -11.04
N LEU A 337 22.32 -4.91 -10.37
CA LEU A 337 22.57 -5.01 -8.94
C LEU A 337 24.07 -4.85 -8.66
N ASP A 338 24.39 -4.06 -7.65
CA ASP A 338 25.78 -3.82 -7.27
C ASP A 338 26.29 -4.83 -6.24
N ARG A 339 27.56 -4.70 -5.86
CA ARG A 339 28.22 -5.62 -4.93
C ARG A 339 27.55 -5.70 -3.55
N TYR A 340 26.71 -4.74 -3.17
CA TYR A 340 26.05 -4.72 -1.86
C TYR A 340 24.72 -5.47 -1.87
N ASP A 341 24.22 -5.93 -3.02
CA ASP A 341 23.01 -6.77 -3.06
C ASP A 341 23.24 -8.14 -2.42
N ASN A 342 22.21 -8.65 -1.75
CA ASN A 342 22.18 -9.98 -1.15
C ASN A 342 23.39 -10.29 -0.24
N GLN A 343 23.97 -9.28 0.39
CA GLN A 343 25.08 -9.47 1.31
C GLN A 343 24.56 -9.82 2.69
N ARG A 344 25.19 -10.83 3.31
CA ARG A 344 24.89 -11.13 4.70
C ARG A 344 25.35 -9.97 5.58
N LEU A 345 24.42 -9.39 6.33
CA LEU A 345 24.66 -8.17 7.10
C LEU A 345 25.24 -8.47 8.47
N ARG A 346 26.34 -7.80 8.83
CA ARG A 346 26.89 -7.78 10.19
C ARG A 346 26.40 -6.56 10.93
N ILE A 347 25.82 -6.78 12.10
CA ILE A 347 25.37 -5.68 12.98
C ILE A 347 26.59 -4.83 13.35
N PRO A 348 26.59 -3.50 13.10
CA PRO A 348 27.69 -2.63 13.44
C PRO A 348 28.01 -2.64 14.94
N THR A 349 29.29 -2.47 15.28
CA THR A 349 29.74 -2.49 16.68
C THR A 349 29.10 -1.33 17.45
N GLY A 350 28.52 -1.62 18.62
CA GLY A 350 27.85 -0.61 19.45
C GLY A 350 26.45 -0.22 18.94
N ALA A 351 25.92 -0.92 17.94
CA ALA A 351 24.54 -0.78 17.49
C ALA A 351 23.73 -2.06 17.71
N SER A 352 22.40 -1.96 17.60
CA SER A 352 21.49 -3.10 17.64
C SER A 352 20.40 -3.00 16.57
N VAL A 353 19.67 -4.10 16.31
CA VAL A 353 18.59 -4.15 15.33
C VAL A 353 17.29 -4.62 15.98
N LEU A 354 16.24 -3.82 15.90
CA LEU A 354 14.88 -4.19 16.29
C LEU A 354 14.04 -4.47 15.05
N LEU A 355 13.51 -5.69 14.93
CA LEU A 355 12.62 -6.08 13.85
C LEU A 355 11.20 -6.19 14.41
N LEU A 356 10.24 -5.61 13.69
CA LEU A 356 8.82 -5.66 13.99
C LEU A 356 8.10 -6.25 12.77
N ASN A 357 7.26 -7.26 12.96
CA ASN A 357 6.50 -7.82 11.83
C ASN A 357 5.13 -8.34 12.23
N GLY A 358 4.15 -8.18 11.35
CA GLY A 358 2.84 -8.79 11.47
C GLY A 358 2.92 -10.28 11.18
N GLY A 359 2.17 -11.08 11.95
CA GLY A 359 1.97 -12.50 11.65
C GLY A 359 1.00 -12.73 10.49
N MET A 360 0.16 -11.74 10.19
CA MET A 360 -0.81 -11.73 9.09
C MET A 360 -0.50 -10.60 8.11
N ASP A 361 0.79 -10.32 7.90
CA ASP A 361 1.26 -9.31 6.95
C ASP A 361 1.28 -9.90 5.52
N PRO A 362 0.38 -9.49 4.61
CA PRO A 362 0.35 -10.02 3.26
C PRO A 362 1.36 -9.36 2.32
N GLN A 363 2.04 -8.29 2.75
CA GLN A 363 2.97 -7.51 1.92
C GLN A 363 4.42 -7.90 2.22
N THR A 364 4.74 -8.07 3.51
CA THR A 364 6.02 -8.60 3.98
C THR A 364 5.79 -9.75 4.96
N PRO A 365 5.48 -10.96 4.45
CA PRO A 365 5.10 -12.09 5.28
C PRO A 365 6.13 -12.45 6.35
N LEU A 366 5.65 -12.89 7.52
CA LEU A 366 6.47 -13.14 8.70
C LEU A 366 7.69 -14.05 8.44
N HIS A 367 7.58 -15.04 7.55
CA HIS A 367 8.68 -15.95 7.25
C HIS A 367 9.90 -15.20 6.70
N ALA A 368 9.69 -14.14 5.92
CA ALA A 368 10.73 -13.30 5.36
C ALA A 368 11.49 -12.55 6.46
N ALA A 369 10.75 -11.93 7.40
CA ALA A 369 11.33 -11.27 8.58
C ALA A 369 12.12 -12.24 9.48
N GLN A 370 11.59 -13.46 9.68
CA GLN A 370 12.28 -14.51 10.42
C GLN A 370 13.56 -14.98 9.73
N SER A 371 13.56 -15.06 8.40
CA SER A 371 14.74 -15.39 7.62
C SER A 371 15.80 -14.31 7.77
N GLN A 372 15.43 -13.05 7.55
CA GLN A 372 16.35 -11.91 7.68
C GLN A 372 16.91 -11.80 9.11
N PHE A 373 16.07 -12.01 10.14
CA PHE A 373 16.53 -12.10 11.52
C PHE A 373 17.63 -13.15 11.71
N LYS A 374 17.49 -14.34 11.12
CA LYS A 374 18.50 -15.40 11.18
C LYS A 374 19.77 -15.03 10.40
N GLN A 375 19.64 -14.35 9.27
CA GLN A 375 20.76 -13.96 8.41
C GLN A 375 21.68 -12.92 9.05
N PHE A 376 21.17 -11.97 9.84
CA PHE A 376 22.02 -10.99 10.54
C PHE A 376 23.15 -11.66 11.35
N GLN A 377 24.39 -11.23 11.16
CA GLN A 377 25.54 -11.66 11.96
C GLN A 377 25.67 -10.78 13.20
N GLY A 378 25.63 -11.40 14.38
CA GLY A 378 25.65 -10.74 15.68
C GLY A 378 24.40 -11.04 16.50
N ASN A 379 24.50 -10.83 17.81
CA ASN A 379 23.45 -11.17 18.78
C ASN A 379 22.65 -9.94 19.26
N GLN A 380 23.06 -8.72 18.90
CA GLN A 380 22.37 -7.48 19.25
C GLN A 380 21.16 -7.25 18.34
N LYS A 381 20.24 -8.22 18.31
CA LYS A 381 19.02 -8.18 17.50
C LYS A 381 17.83 -8.76 18.25
N LYS A 382 16.64 -8.21 18.02
CA LYS A 382 15.38 -8.72 18.58
C LYS A 382 14.28 -8.64 17.54
N LEU A 383 13.54 -9.72 17.35
CA LEU A 383 12.33 -9.75 16.51
C LEU A 383 11.12 -9.80 17.44
N ILE A 384 10.20 -8.84 17.29
CA ILE A 384 8.91 -8.81 17.98
C ILE A 384 7.82 -9.01 16.92
N THR A 385 6.96 -10.00 17.15
CA THR A 385 5.91 -10.39 16.21
C THR A 385 4.53 -10.11 16.81
N PHE A 386 3.59 -9.74 15.96
CA PHE A 386 2.19 -9.51 16.34
C PHE A 386 1.30 -10.47 15.55
N PRO A 387 0.83 -11.58 16.13
CA PRO A 387 0.27 -12.71 15.40
C PRO A 387 -0.82 -12.36 14.39
N TYR A 388 -1.68 -11.40 14.71
CA TYR A 388 -2.81 -11.00 13.88
C TYR A 388 -2.60 -9.67 13.15
N ALA A 389 -1.53 -8.93 13.43
CA ALA A 389 -1.32 -7.64 12.80
C ALA A 389 -1.03 -7.82 11.30
N PRO A 390 -1.57 -6.92 10.45
CA PRO A 390 -1.18 -6.81 9.06
C PRO A 390 0.15 -6.04 8.95
N HIS A 391 0.37 -5.38 7.82
CA HIS A 391 1.59 -4.65 7.52
C HIS A 391 1.83 -3.41 8.38
N ALA A 392 3.10 -3.12 8.66
CA ALA A 392 3.60 -1.93 9.36
C ALA A 392 3.06 -1.77 10.80
N ILE A 393 3.68 -2.50 11.73
CA ILE A 393 3.30 -2.64 13.15
C ILE A 393 3.10 -1.29 13.86
N SER A 394 3.95 -0.30 13.56
CA SER A 394 3.85 1.05 14.11
C SER A 394 2.55 1.79 13.77
N TYR A 395 1.78 1.34 12.78
CA TYR A 395 0.50 1.97 12.38
C TYR A 395 -0.74 1.14 12.73
N VAL A 396 -0.57 -0.16 12.99
CA VAL A 396 -1.71 -1.09 13.03
C VAL A 396 -1.95 -1.78 14.37
N THR A 397 -1.02 -1.66 15.33
CA THR A 397 -1.09 -2.35 16.63
C THR A 397 -1.68 -1.49 17.74
N TRP A 398 -2.86 -0.93 17.49
CA TRP A 398 -3.56 -0.07 18.46
C TRP A 398 -3.82 -0.76 19.80
N MET A 399 -3.75 0.00 20.89
CA MET A 399 -3.96 -0.48 22.26
C MET A 399 -5.31 0.00 22.83
N TYR A 400 -5.86 -0.71 23.81
CA TYR A 400 -7.13 -0.31 24.45
C TYR A 400 -7.02 1.00 25.26
N GLN A 401 -5.96 1.12 26.06
CA GLN A 401 -5.87 2.15 27.10
C GLN A 401 -5.24 3.47 26.64
N ARG A 402 -4.73 3.52 25.40
CA ARG A 402 -3.96 4.67 24.89
C ARG A 402 -4.25 4.93 23.42
N PRO A 403 -4.34 6.20 22.98
CA PRO A 403 -4.49 6.57 21.57
C PRO A 403 -3.15 6.47 20.82
N SER A 404 -2.52 5.29 20.86
CA SER A 404 -1.19 4.97 20.33
C SER A 404 -1.14 3.49 19.91
N THR A 405 -0.13 3.13 19.12
CA THR A 405 0.16 1.74 18.76
C THR A 405 1.30 1.18 19.62
N CYS A 406 1.27 -0.12 19.90
CA CYS A 406 2.40 -0.76 20.58
C CYS A 406 3.67 -0.70 19.74
N GLY A 407 3.58 -0.70 18.39
CA GLY A 407 4.74 -0.44 17.53
C GLY A 407 5.39 0.92 17.80
N ALA A 408 4.61 1.99 17.97
CA ALA A 408 5.14 3.29 18.37
C ALA A 408 5.78 3.26 19.78
N GLU A 409 5.14 2.59 20.75
CA GLU A 409 5.72 2.39 22.10
C GLU A 409 7.07 1.67 22.07
N LEU A 410 7.19 0.64 21.24
CA LEU A 410 8.43 -0.12 21.10
C LEU A 410 9.54 0.75 20.51
N ILE A 411 9.25 1.56 19.49
CA ILE A 411 10.22 2.50 18.91
C ILE A 411 10.63 3.55 19.94
N LEU A 412 9.66 4.13 20.67
CA LEU A 412 9.91 5.09 21.74
C LEU A 412 10.81 4.52 22.84
N SER A 413 10.46 3.32 23.32
CA SER A 413 11.25 2.64 24.36
C SER A 413 12.66 2.37 23.84
N TYR A 414 12.79 1.85 22.62
CA TYR A 414 14.07 1.54 21.99
C TYR A 414 15.01 2.75 21.90
N VAL A 415 14.49 3.92 21.50
CA VAL A 415 15.26 5.17 21.48
C VAL A 415 15.61 5.64 22.89
N ARG A 416 14.66 5.60 23.85
CA ARG A 416 14.89 6.03 25.25
C ARG A 416 15.94 5.21 25.98
N VAL A 417 16.06 3.92 25.66
CA VAL A 417 17.08 3.04 26.26
C VAL A 417 18.34 2.94 25.41
N SER A 418 18.58 3.93 24.55
CA SER A 418 19.75 4.01 23.67
C SER A 418 20.04 2.74 22.87
N GLY A 419 19.00 2.11 22.32
CA GLY A 419 19.11 0.87 21.54
C GLY A 419 19.39 -0.39 22.36
N MET A 420 19.36 -0.34 23.70
CA MET A 420 19.62 -1.50 24.57
C MET A 420 18.44 -2.48 24.57
N LEU A 421 18.50 -3.52 23.74
CA LEU A 421 17.40 -4.49 23.54
C LEU A 421 16.94 -5.25 24.79
N HIS A 422 17.80 -5.38 25.81
CA HIS A 422 17.47 -6.02 27.08
C HIS A 422 16.68 -5.09 28.02
N ALA A 423 16.80 -3.78 27.84
CA ALA A 423 16.06 -2.75 28.58
C ALA A 423 14.80 -2.28 27.82
N LEU A 424 14.58 -2.77 26.60
CA LEU A 424 13.39 -2.49 25.80
C LEU A 424 12.13 -2.93 26.54
N ASP A 425 11.26 -1.97 26.83
CA ASP A 425 9.94 -2.22 27.41
C ASP A 425 9.01 -2.79 26.34
N THR A 426 8.63 -4.06 26.51
CA THR A 426 7.71 -4.76 25.62
C THR A 426 6.34 -5.00 26.27
N SER A 427 6.05 -4.33 27.39
CA SER A 427 4.80 -4.51 28.15
C SER A 427 3.55 -4.22 27.32
N CYS A 428 3.63 -3.27 26.37
CA CYS A 428 2.55 -2.89 25.47
C CYS A 428 2.02 -4.04 24.62
N THR A 429 2.82 -5.11 24.41
CA THR A 429 2.40 -6.25 23.57
C THR A 429 1.21 -7.00 24.17
N ARG A 430 0.99 -6.86 25.48
CA ARG A 430 -0.18 -7.40 26.21
C ARG A 430 -1.43 -6.52 26.11
N ASP A 431 -1.26 -5.25 25.75
CA ASP A 431 -2.33 -4.25 25.72
C ASP A 431 -2.84 -3.96 24.29
N VAL A 432 -2.24 -4.61 23.28
CA VAL A 432 -2.70 -4.57 21.89
C VAL A 432 -4.11 -5.12 21.83
N ARG A 433 -4.97 -4.46 21.04
CA ARG A 433 -6.34 -4.90 20.86
C ARG A 433 -6.41 -6.31 20.31
N GLY A 434 -7.31 -7.10 20.90
CA GLY A 434 -7.60 -8.44 20.43
C GLY A 434 -8.12 -8.42 19.00
N PHE A 435 -7.76 -9.44 18.22
CA PHE A 435 -8.38 -9.67 16.92
C PHE A 435 -9.77 -10.30 17.12
N THR A 436 -10.78 -9.74 16.47
CA THR A 436 -12.15 -10.26 16.44
C THR A 436 -12.71 -10.11 15.03
N PHE A 437 -13.58 -11.04 14.63
CA PHE A 437 -14.38 -10.92 13.41
C PHE A 437 -15.67 -10.11 13.62
N GLU A 438 -16.02 -9.80 14.86
CA GLU A 438 -17.22 -9.05 15.20
C GLU A 438 -17.01 -7.56 14.95
N LEU A 439 -17.78 -7.01 14.01
CA LEU A 439 -17.93 -5.57 13.82
C LEU A 439 -19.14 -5.10 14.63
N THR A 440 -19.04 -3.91 15.21
CA THR A 440 -20.12 -3.33 16.01
C THR A 440 -21.31 -2.90 15.16
N ALA A 441 -22.47 -2.73 15.80
CA ALA A 441 -23.66 -2.16 15.16
C ALA A 441 -23.41 -0.77 14.58
N ALA A 442 -22.64 0.08 15.26
CA ALA A 442 -22.23 1.40 14.76
C ALA A 442 -21.46 1.27 13.43
N SER A 443 -20.52 0.32 13.34
CA SER A 443 -19.80 0.04 12.09
C SER A 443 -20.76 -0.35 10.96
N GLY A 444 -21.74 -1.21 11.26
CA GLY A 444 -22.76 -1.61 10.30
C GLY A 444 -23.64 -0.44 9.83
N GLN A 445 -24.01 0.46 10.76
CA GLN A 445 -24.80 1.65 10.44
C GLN A 445 -24.02 2.61 9.53
N SER A 446 -22.75 2.87 9.82
CA SER A 446 -21.90 3.69 8.98
C SER A 446 -21.68 3.09 7.59
N LEU A 447 -21.42 1.77 7.51
CA LEU A 447 -21.06 1.09 6.27
C LEU A 447 -22.27 0.83 5.36
N ALA A 448 -23.42 0.49 5.92
CA ALA A 448 -24.57 0.03 5.13
C ALA A 448 -25.95 0.40 5.70
N GLY A 449 -26.02 1.17 6.80
CA GLY A 449 -27.27 1.53 7.44
C GLY A 449 -28.00 0.35 8.10
N VAL A 450 -27.26 -0.63 8.62
CA VAL A 450 -27.81 -1.82 9.32
C VAL A 450 -27.01 -2.14 10.57
N ASN A 451 -27.63 -2.74 11.60
CA ASN A 451 -26.89 -3.14 12.80
C ASN A 451 -26.05 -4.42 12.60
N ASP A 452 -26.48 -5.35 11.74
CA ASP A 452 -25.73 -6.58 11.46
C ASP A 452 -25.36 -6.62 9.97
N LEU A 453 -24.06 -6.58 9.68
CA LEU A 453 -23.56 -6.64 8.30
C LEU A 453 -23.71 -8.02 7.65
N TYR A 454 -23.94 -9.10 8.40
CA TYR A 454 -24.21 -10.44 7.87
C TYR A 454 -25.70 -10.67 7.60
N ASP A 455 -26.58 -10.34 8.55
CA ASP A 455 -28.01 -10.70 8.47
C ASP A 455 -28.96 -9.51 8.37
N GLY A 456 -28.48 -8.29 8.58
CA GLY A 456 -29.27 -7.08 8.49
C GLY A 456 -29.90 -6.90 7.11
N ILE A 457 -31.14 -6.42 7.12
CA ILE A 457 -31.88 -6.06 5.92
C ILE A 457 -31.97 -4.53 5.93
N PRO A 458 -31.48 -3.84 4.89
CA PRO A 458 -31.68 -2.41 4.76
C PRO A 458 -33.17 -2.10 4.82
N THR A 459 -33.58 -1.24 5.75
CA THR A 459 -34.92 -0.66 5.64
C THR A 459 -34.90 0.33 4.48
N THR A 460 -35.91 0.27 3.63
CA THR A 460 -36.17 1.33 2.65
C THR A 460 -36.53 2.61 3.40
N ILE A 461 -35.53 3.34 3.87
CA ILE A 461 -35.69 4.75 4.15
C ILE A 461 -35.15 5.44 2.91
N SER A 462 -36.06 5.83 2.03
CA SER A 462 -35.86 6.98 1.17
C SER A 462 -35.43 8.12 2.08
N VAL A 463 -34.13 8.33 2.20
CA VAL A 463 -33.61 9.61 2.64
C VAL A 463 -34.12 10.60 1.60
N PRO A 464 -34.99 11.56 1.96
CA PRO A 464 -35.20 12.67 1.06
C PRO A 464 -33.82 13.29 0.90
N VAL A 465 -33.31 13.32 -0.31
CA VAL A 465 -32.26 14.27 -0.67
C VAL A 465 -32.88 15.65 -0.50
N ASN A 466 -32.94 16.14 0.74
CA ASN A 466 -32.92 17.56 1.00
C ASN A 466 -31.48 17.99 0.75
N ALA A 467 -31.13 18.03 -0.54
CA ALA A 467 -30.25 19.04 -1.05
C ALA A 467 -30.95 20.38 -0.81
N THR A 468 -30.97 20.87 0.43
CA THR A 468 -30.92 22.31 0.64
C THR A 468 -29.56 22.73 0.09
N LYS A 469 -29.59 23.04 -1.21
CA LYS A 469 -28.73 24.00 -1.87
C LYS A 469 -28.37 25.05 -0.83
N MET A 470 -27.14 25.01 -0.30
CA MET A 470 -26.55 26.23 0.22
C MET A 470 -26.52 27.17 -0.99
N GLU A 471 -27.36 28.20 -0.93
CA GLU A 471 -27.29 29.29 -1.90
C GLU A 471 -25.84 29.80 -1.95
N PRO A 472 -25.31 30.10 -3.14
CA PRO A 472 -23.99 30.67 -3.25
C PRO A 472 -24.00 32.00 -2.49
N VAL A 473 -23.19 32.09 -1.44
CA VAL A 473 -22.82 33.38 -0.86
C VAL A 473 -22.09 34.13 -1.97
N THR A 474 -22.77 35.12 -2.53
CA THR A 474 -22.22 36.03 -3.52
C THR A 474 -21.10 36.84 -2.85
N PRO A 475 -19.86 36.81 -3.34
CA PRO A 475 -18.85 37.74 -2.87
C PRO A 475 -19.25 39.17 -3.27
N PRO A 476 -18.98 40.18 -2.42
CA PRO A 476 -19.32 41.55 -2.74
C PRO A 476 -18.59 42.01 -4.01
N SER A 477 -19.32 42.74 -4.86
CA SER A 477 -18.83 43.23 -6.15
C SER A 477 -17.53 44.04 -6.02
N PRO A 478 -16.54 43.84 -6.91
CA PRO A 478 -15.39 44.72 -6.98
C PRO A 478 -15.79 46.05 -7.61
N THR A 479 -15.49 47.13 -6.90
CA THR A 479 -15.62 48.50 -7.40
C THR A 479 -14.72 48.70 -8.63
N THR A 480 -15.33 49.24 -9.67
CA THR A 480 -14.80 49.73 -10.97
C THR A 480 -13.64 50.73 -10.81
N MET A 481 -12.50 50.60 -11.52
CA MET A 481 -12.15 51.15 -12.87
C MET A 481 -10.59 51.19 -13.03
N PRO A 482 -9.97 51.46 -14.21
CA PRO A 482 -10.34 51.14 -15.60
C PRO A 482 -9.20 50.50 -16.46
N SER A 483 -9.66 49.91 -17.56
CA SER A 483 -9.05 49.53 -18.85
C SER A 483 -7.57 49.77 -19.19
N SER A 484 -7.01 48.80 -19.93
CA SER A 484 -6.53 49.04 -21.31
C SER A 484 -6.52 47.75 -22.15
N THR A 485 -7.39 47.72 -23.18
CA THR A 485 -7.21 47.23 -24.58
C THR A 485 -6.03 46.28 -24.88
N THR A 486 -6.16 45.18 -25.63
CA THR A 486 -6.68 45.08 -27.02
C THR A 486 -7.09 43.66 -27.39
N ALA A 487 -8.13 43.57 -28.21
CA ALA A 487 -8.70 42.37 -28.83
C ALA A 487 -7.86 41.83 -30.00
N ILE A 488 -7.95 40.51 -30.26
CA ILE A 488 -8.04 39.93 -31.61
C ILE A 488 -9.03 38.76 -31.57
N ASP A 489 -10.03 38.85 -32.44
CA ASP A 489 -11.10 37.89 -32.74
C ASP A 489 -10.87 37.40 -34.17
N VAL A 490 -10.92 36.08 -34.43
CA VAL A 490 -11.35 35.50 -35.72
C VAL A 490 -11.85 34.05 -35.53
N GLY A 491 -13.18 33.87 -35.54
CA GLY A 491 -13.88 33.19 -36.65
C GLY A 491 -13.92 31.66 -36.75
N ALA A 492 -15.06 31.11 -36.33
CA ALA A 492 -15.99 30.21 -37.05
C ALA A 492 -15.59 28.78 -37.54
N ALA A 493 -16.51 27.86 -37.25
CA ALA A 493 -16.55 26.40 -37.47
C ALA A 493 -16.61 25.94 -38.94
N PRO A 494 -16.61 24.60 -39.19
CA PRO A 494 -17.92 23.97 -39.39
C PRO A 494 -18.10 22.56 -38.78
N VAL A 495 -19.39 22.23 -38.66
CA VAL A 495 -20.05 20.99 -38.25
C VAL A 495 -19.63 19.78 -39.11
N ALA A 496 -19.41 18.63 -38.46
CA ALA A 496 -19.51 17.32 -39.09
C ALA A 496 -20.20 16.31 -38.15
N THR A 497 -21.35 15.83 -38.60
CA THR A 497 -22.15 14.73 -38.06
C THR A 497 -21.50 13.38 -38.36
N SER A 498 -21.46 12.43 -37.41
CA SER A 498 -21.91 11.04 -37.64
C SER A 498 -21.73 10.12 -36.42
N ALA A 499 -22.79 9.33 -36.20
CA ALA A 499 -22.85 7.96 -35.69
C ALA A 499 -22.24 7.65 -34.31
N ALA A 500 -23.09 7.76 -33.29
CA ALA A 500 -22.97 7.02 -32.04
C ALA A 500 -23.13 5.50 -32.31
N GLY A 501 -22.06 4.75 -32.10
CA GLY A 501 -22.05 3.30 -31.92
C GLY A 501 -21.29 2.99 -30.63
N GLY A 502 -22.00 2.46 -29.64
CA GLY A 502 -21.50 2.30 -28.28
C GLY A 502 -20.37 1.27 -28.15
N HIS A 503 -19.32 1.66 -27.43
CA HIS A 503 -18.37 0.74 -26.81
C HIS A 503 -18.19 1.16 -25.33
N PHE A 504 -19.10 0.68 -24.49
CA PHE A 504 -19.10 0.88 -23.03
C PHE A 504 -18.28 -0.21 -22.30
N GLY A 505 -17.27 -0.78 -22.96
CA GLY A 505 -16.56 -1.98 -22.51
C GLY A 505 -15.11 -1.80 -22.06
N ASP A 506 -14.46 -0.68 -22.40
CA ASP A 506 -13.00 -0.55 -22.25
C ASP A 506 -12.55 0.47 -21.18
N SER A 507 -13.49 1.04 -20.41
CA SER A 507 -13.19 2.10 -19.42
C SER A 507 -12.99 1.60 -17.96
N MET A 508 -13.04 0.29 -17.72
CA MET A 508 -12.95 -0.29 -16.35
C MET A 508 -11.65 -1.06 -16.07
N ALA A 509 -10.71 -1.08 -17.01
CA ALA A 509 -9.36 -1.62 -16.79
C ALA A 509 -8.36 -0.55 -16.29
N GLY A 510 -8.68 0.74 -16.44
CA GLY A 510 -7.82 1.87 -16.06
C GLY A 510 -7.74 2.11 -14.55
N LEU A 511 -8.83 1.85 -13.81
CA LEU A 511 -8.97 2.10 -12.37
C LEU A 511 -8.19 1.14 -11.46
N PHE A 512 -7.75 -0.02 -11.97
CA PHE A 512 -7.02 -1.01 -11.17
C PHE A 512 -5.49 -0.80 -11.14
N GLY A 513 -4.95 0.17 -11.89
CA GLY A 513 -3.55 0.60 -11.73
C GLY A 513 -3.33 1.65 -10.63
N CYS A 514 -4.41 2.21 -10.07
CA CYS A 514 -4.32 3.20 -8.99
C CYS A 514 -4.14 2.55 -7.60
N LEU A 515 -4.08 1.22 -7.50
CA LEU A 515 -3.93 0.52 -6.20
C LEU A 515 -2.51 0.57 -5.60
N PHE A 516 -1.54 1.17 -6.30
CA PHE A 516 -0.23 1.55 -5.73
C PHE A 516 -0.05 3.06 -5.49
N VAL A 517 -0.98 3.90 -5.98
CA VAL A 517 -1.01 5.37 -5.78
C VAL A 517 -1.57 5.76 -4.39
N ILE A 518 -2.03 4.77 -3.63
CA ILE A 518 -2.70 4.99 -2.34
C ILE A 518 -1.69 5.30 -1.20
N ALA A 519 -0.37 5.19 -1.38
CA ALA A 519 0.56 5.28 -0.25
C ALA A 519 0.90 6.72 0.22
N ALA A 520 0.90 7.75 -0.65
CA ALA A 520 1.21 9.13 -0.22
C ALA A 520 0.01 10.04 -0.02
N VAL A 521 -1.12 9.85 -0.73
CA VAL A 521 -2.41 10.51 -0.37
C VAL A 521 -2.80 10.12 1.06
N VAL A 522 -2.43 8.90 1.44
CA VAL A 522 -2.48 8.38 2.81
C VAL A 522 -1.77 9.28 3.81
N ALA A 523 -0.80 10.18 3.55
CA ALA A 523 -0.24 10.99 4.64
C ALA A 523 -1.18 12.13 5.15
N VAL A 524 -1.80 12.89 4.24
CA VAL A 524 -2.74 13.98 4.58
C VAL A 524 -4.14 13.42 4.84
N LYS A 525 -4.52 12.36 4.12
CA LYS A 525 -5.70 11.55 4.42
C LYS A 525 -5.52 10.87 5.79
N LEU A 526 -4.36 10.29 6.15
CA LEU A 526 -4.07 9.75 7.50
C LEU A 526 -4.20 10.79 8.59
N TYR A 527 -4.05 12.09 8.33
CA TYR A 527 -4.27 13.10 9.36
C TYR A 527 -5.78 13.31 9.63
N ARG A 528 -6.62 13.39 8.59
CA ARG A 528 -8.09 13.45 8.71
C ARG A 528 -8.71 12.09 9.09
N GLU A 529 -8.14 11.00 8.59
CA GLU A 529 -8.48 9.60 8.85
C GLU A 529 -7.99 9.14 10.22
N ASN A 530 -6.84 9.58 10.75
CA ASN A 530 -6.52 9.28 12.16
C ASN A 530 -7.43 10.07 13.09
N LYS A 531 -7.90 11.26 12.70
CA LYS A 531 -8.91 11.97 13.48
C LYS A 531 -10.23 11.20 13.48
N ALA A 532 -10.70 10.76 12.33
CA ALA A 532 -11.97 10.04 12.21
C ALA A 532 -11.89 8.56 12.59
N LEU A 533 -10.74 7.89 12.48
CA LEU A 533 -10.46 6.58 13.08
C LEU A 533 -10.29 6.70 14.60
N ARG A 534 -9.81 7.85 15.12
CA ARG A 534 -9.85 8.12 16.56
C ARG A 534 -11.29 8.38 17.02
N GLU A 535 -12.09 9.12 16.26
CA GLU A 535 -13.52 9.34 16.56
C GLU A 535 -14.30 8.02 16.46
N LEU A 536 -14.20 7.27 15.36
CA LEU A 536 -14.78 5.94 15.21
C LEU A 536 -14.25 4.98 16.28
N HIS A 537 -12.95 4.98 16.58
CA HIS A 537 -12.41 4.11 17.62
C HIS A 537 -12.88 4.49 19.04
N VAL A 538 -13.07 5.78 19.32
CA VAL A 538 -13.60 6.29 20.59
C VAL A 538 -15.10 6.00 20.70
N GLU A 539 -15.88 6.21 19.64
CA GLU A 539 -17.30 5.82 19.56
C GLU A 539 -17.47 4.29 19.73
N LEU A 540 -16.59 3.49 19.13
CA LEU A 540 -16.54 2.03 19.31
C LEU A 540 -16.19 1.59 20.75
N ARG A 541 -15.74 2.51 21.61
CA ARG A 541 -15.32 2.23 23.00
C ARG A 541 -16.30 2.80 24.02
N ASP A 542 -16.82 4.00 23.83
CA ASP A 542 -17.76 4.62 24.76
C ASP A 542 -19.08 3.82 24.85
N ASP A 543 -19.53 3.21 23.75
CA ASP A 543 -20.71 2.31 23.75
C ASP A 543 -20.49 0.96 24.43
N ALA A 544 -19.23 0.55 24.63
CA ALA A 544 -18.87 -0.70 25.33
C ALA A 544 -18.74 -0.50 26.84
N ASP A 545 -18.34 0.69 27.28
CA ASP A 545 -18.25 1.06 28.70
C ASP A 545 -19.63 1.46 29.29
N ASP A 546 -20.57 1.92 28.46
CA ASP A 546 -21.96 2.23 28.88
C ASP A 546 -22.91 0.99 28.86
N ALA A 547 -22.44 -0.17 28.41
CA ALA A 547 -23.19 -1.43 28.34
C ALA A 547 -22.74 -2.50 29.36
N ALA A 548 -21.84 -2.14 30.29
CA ALA A 548 -21.43 -2.95 31.45
C ALA A 548 -21.90 -2.29 32.76
#